data_AF-A0A960CQ65-F1
#
_entry.id   AF-A0A960CQ65-F1
#
_cell.length_a   1.000
_cell.length_b   1.000
_cell.length_c   1.000
_cell.angle_alpha   90.00
_cell.angle_beta   90.00
_cell.angle_gamma   90.00
#
_symmetry.space_group_name_H-M   'P 1'
#
loop_
_entity.id
_entity.type
_entity.pdbx_description
1 polymer ?
#
loop_
_entity_poly.entity_id
_entity_poly.type
_entity_poly.pdbx_seq_one_letter_code
_entity_poly.pdbx_strand_id
1 'polypeptide(L)' 'MSDSSYRQELQAFAVELRKLAYTMPAGHEDRLLHLSERMVGRARQLFQLDAHAM' A
#
# COMPACT_ATOMS: atom_id res chain seq x y z
N MET A 1 -6.39 -4.04 -16.28
CA MET A 1 -5.79 -4.66 -15.07
C MET A 1 -6.93 -5.25 -14.26
N SER A 2 -6.80 -6.47 -13.74
CA SER A 2 -7.79 -7.02 -12.81
C SER A 2 -7.61 -6.39 -11.42
N ASP A 3 -8.67 -6.40 -10.61
CA ASP A 3 -8.62 -5.92 -9.22
C ASP A 3 -7.58 -6.67 -8.38
N SER A 4 -7.35 -7.95 -8.72
CA SER A 4 -6.29 -8.77 -8.13
C SER A 4 -4.87 -8.26 -8.44
N SER A 5 -4.58 -7.88 -9.69
CA SER A 5 -3.28 -7.31 -10.08
C SER A 5 -3.09 -5.92 -9.48
N TYR A 6 -4.12 -5.09 -9.50
CA TYR A 6 -4.09 -3.75 -8.89
C TYR A 6 -3.81 -3.81 -7.37
N ARG A 7 -4.44 -4.77 -6.67
CA ARG A 7 -4.19 -5.02 -5.25
C ARG A 7 -2.75 -5.45 -4.97
N GLN A 8 -2.21 -6.36 -5.77
CA GLN A 8 -0.84 -6.84 -5.63
C GLN A 8 0.17 -5.71 -5.84
N GLU A 9 -0.03 -4.88 -6.86
CA GLU A 9 0.82 -3.72 -7.13
C GLU A 9 0.76 -2.70 -5.98
N LEU A 10 -0.44 -2.36 -5.48
CA LEU A 10 -0.60 -1.48 -4.32
C LEU A 10 0.20 -1.97 -3.10
N GLN A 11 0.18 -3.28 -2.85
CA GLN A 11 0.90 -3.89 -1.75
C GLN A 11 2.42 -3.86 -1.98
N ALA A 12 2.87 -4.14 -3.20
CA ALA A 12 4.28 -4.07 -3.57
C ALA A 12 4.82 -2.63 -3.45
N PHE A 13 4.08 -1.65 -3.96
CA PHE A 13 4.45 -0.24 -3.85
C PHE A 13 4.50 0.25 -2.40
N ALA A 14 3.57 -0.19 -1.54
CA ALA A 14 3.62 0.16 -0.13
C ALA A 14 4.91 -0.33 0.54
N VAL A 15 5.36 -1.55 0.20
CA VAL A 15 6.62 -2.11 0.73
C VAL A 15 7.82 -1.28 0.28
N GLU A 16 7.91 -0.96 -1.02
CA GLU A 16 9.01 -0.15 -1.55
C GLU A 16 9.02 1.27 -0.97
N LEU A 17 7.84 1.87 -0.78
CA LEU A 17 7.71 3.18 -0.16
C LEU A 17 8.17 3.17 1.30
N ARG A 18 7.93 2.08 2.02
CA ARG A 18 8.40 1.89 3.39
C ARG A 18 9.92 1.76 3.46
N LYS A 19 10.52 1.01 2.53
CA LYS A 19 11.98 0.90 2.41
C LYS A 19 12.60 2.27 2.12
N LEU A 20 12.00 3.03 1.20
CA LEU A 20 12.45 4.39 0.88
C LEU A 20 12.38 5.31 2.10
N ALA A 21 11.28 5.25 2.87
CA ALA A 21 11.11 6.04 4.08
C ALA A 21 12.30 5.87 5.05
N TYR A 22 12.76 4.64 5.26
CA TYR A 22 13.89 4.34 6.13
C TYR A 22 15.25 4.82 5.62
N THR A 23 15.35 5.21 4.35
CA THR A 23 16.57 5.81 3.78
C THR A 23 16.56 7.34 3.82
N MET A 24 15.44 7.95 4.21
CA MET A 24 15.31 9.41 4.20
C MET A 24 15.89 10.03 5.46
N PRO A 25 16.48 11.24 5.36
CA PRO A 25 16.85 12.01 6.54
C PRO A 25 15.61 12.36 7.38
N ALA A 26 15.82 12.46 8.70
CA ALA A 26 14.77 12.64 9.70
C ALA A 26 13.75 13.72 9.29
N GLY A 27 12.46 13.40 9.44
CA GLY A 27 11.33 14.31 9.16
C GLY A 27 10.55 14.03 7.87
N HIS A 28 11.06 13.21 6.94
CA HIS A 28 10.33 12.81 5.72
C HIS A 28 9.79 11.37 5.76
N GLU A 29 10.29 10.57 6.70
CA GLU A 29 9.89 9.17 6.88
C GLU A 29 8.39 9.03 7.21
N ASP A 30 7.86 9.84 8.13
CA ASP A 30 6.47 9.75 8.60
C ASP A 30 5.44 9.86 7.47
N ARG A 31 5.63 10.80 6.53
CA ARG A 31 4.69 10.96 5.41
C ARG A 31 4.70 9.75 4.48
N LEU A 32 5.89 9.17 4.24
CA LEU A 32 6.05 8.01 3.37
C LEU A 32 5.52 6.74 4.05
N LEU A 33 5.72 6.60 5.36
CA LEU A 33 5.15 5.53 6.18
C LEU A 33 3.62 5.60 6.18
N HIS A 34 3.04 6.78 6.45
CA HIS A 34 1.59 6.97 6.41
C HIS A 34 0.99 6.69 5.02
N LEU A 35 1.67 7.11 3.95
CA LEU A 35 1.22 6.82 2.59
C LEU A 35 1.28 5.31 2.30
N SER A 36 2.34 4.62 2.71
CA SER A 36 2.47 3.17 2.62
C SER A 36 1.31 2.45 3.33
N GLU A 37 0.98 2.88 4.55
CA GLU A 37 -0.12 2.29 5.32
C GLU A 37 -1.48 2.45 4.65
N ARG A 38 -1.74 3.62 4.06
CA ARG A 38 -2.97 3.85 3.27
C ARG A 38 -3.05 2.94 2.05
N MET A 39 -1.94 2.69 1.37
CA MET A 39 -1.89 1.79 0.22
C MET A 39 -2.19 0.34 0.63
N VAL A 40 -1.60 -0.14 1.73
CA VAL A 40 -1.93 -1.47 2.29
C VAL A 40 -3.39 -1.54 2.72
N GLY A 41 -3.91 -0.50 3.38
CA GLY A 41 -5.31 -0.43 3.78
C GLY A 41 -6.25 -0.51 2.59
N ARG A 42 -5.95 0.21 1.51
CA ARG A 42 -6.75 0.18 0.27
C ARG A 42 -6.70 -1.19 -0.41
N ALA A 43 -5.53 -1.82 -0.48
CA ALA A 43 -5.38 -3.17 -1.01
C ALA A 43 -6.24 -4.19 -0.24
N ARG A 44 -6.29 -4.09 1.09
CA ARG A 44 -7.12 -4.96 1.94
C ARG A 44 -8.62 -4.71 1.77
N GLN A 45 -9.04 -3.46 1.66
CA GLN A 45 -10.45 -3.12 1.42
C GLN A 45 -10.95 -3.68 0.08
N LEU A 46 -10.12 -3.63 -0.96
CA LEU A 46 -10.46 -4.22 -2.26
C LEU A 46 -10.61 -5.75 -2.16
N PHE A 47 -9.75 -6.43 -1.40
CA PHE A 47 -9.93 -7.87 -1.11
C PHE A 47 -11.27 -8.17 -0.43
N GLN A 48 -11.68 -7.33 0.53
CA GLN A 48 -12.94 -7.52 1.25
C GLN A 48 -14.15 -7.26 0.35
N LEU A 49 -14.08 -6.26 -0.53
CA LEU A 49 -15.12 -5.96 -1.51
C LEU A 49 -15.28 -7.10 -2.53
N ASP A 50 -14.18 -7.63 -3.07
CA ASP A 50 -14.21 -8.81 -3.95
C ASP A 50 -14.86 -10.01 -3.26
N ALA A 51 -14.55 -10.23 -1.97
CA ALA A 51 -15.08 -11.33 -1.19
C ALA A 51 -16.57 -11.20 -0.83
N HIS A 52 -17.14 -9.99 -0.86
CA HIS A 52 -18.58 -9.75 -0.64
C HIS A 52 -19.38 -9.67 -1.95
N ALA A 53 -18.71 -9.56 -3.09
CA ALA A 53 -19.31 -9.50 -4.43
C ALA A 53 -19.40 -10.88 -5.13
N MET A 54 -18.83 -11.92 -4.51
CA MET A 54 -18.91 -13.34 -4.92
C MET A 54 -19.90 -14.10 -4.04
#